data_AF-A0A962I3X3-F1
#
_entry.id   AF-A0A962I3X3-F1
#
_cell.length_a   1.000
_cell.length_b   1.000
_cell.length_c   1.000
_cell.angle_alpha   90.00
_cell.angle_beta   90.00
_cell.angle_gamma   90.00
#
_symmetry.space_group_name_H-M   'P 1'
#
loop_
_entity.id
_entity.type
_entity.pdbx_description
1 polymer ?
#
loop_
_entity_poly.entity_id
_entity_poly.type
_entity_poly.pdbx_seq_one_letter_code
_entity_poly.pdbx_strand_id
1 'polypeptide(L)'
;LDELAPTHLLVPSGSRIRLRYQPGEPPVLAVKLQELFGLADTPRIASGRIPVTLHLLSPAQRPIQVTQDLRGFWERTYAEVRKELKGRYPKHPWPDDPWSAIPTRRVRPAEK
;
A
#
# COMPACT_ATOMS: atom_id res chain seq x y z
N LEU A 1 4.30 9.13 -23.37
CA LEU A 1 3.16 9.42 -22.48
C LEU A 1 3.12 8.44 -21.29
N ASP A 2 3.44 7.17 -21.52
CA ASP A 2 3.43 6.09 -20.51
C ASP A 2 4.32 6.33 -19.27
N GLU A 3 5.39 7.11 -19.39
CA GLU A 3 6.27 7.41 -18.26
C GLU A 3 5.68 8.45 -17.28
N LEU A 4 4.86 9.37 -17.79
CA LEU A 4 4.26 10.44 -16.97
C LEU A 4 2.94 9.99 -16.34
N ALA A 5 2.19 9.15 -17.05
CA ALA A 5 0.93 8.57 -16.61
C ALA A 5 0.96 7.04 -16.76
N PRO A 6 1.71 6.32 -15.91
CA PRO A 6 1.87 4.88 -16.03
C PRO A 6 0.55 4.15 -15.76
N THR A 7 0.28 3.10 -16.53
CA THR A 7 -0.93 2.28 -16.32
C THR A 7 -0.88 1.47 -15.03
N HIS A 8 0.32 1.15 -14.54
CA HIS A 8 0.56 0.34 -13.35
C HIS A 8 1.76 0.84 -12.55
N LEU A 9 1.78 0.56 -11.25
CA LEU A 9 2.94 0.72 -10.38
C LEU A 9 3.42 -0.63 -9.86
N LEU A 10 4.75 -0.77 -9.78
CA LEU A 10 5.37 -1.83 -8.99
C LEU A 10 5.38 -1.41 -7.53
N VAL A 11 4.87 -2.28 -6.66
CA VAL A 11 4.92 -2.10 -5.20
C VAL A 11 6.00 -3.00 -4.60
N PRO A 12 6.46 -2.75 -3.36
CA PRO A 12 7.60 -3.46 -2.76
C PRO A 12 7.48 -4.99 -2.77
N SER A 13 6.26 -5.54 -2.72
CA SER A 13 6.02 -6.98 -2.82
C SER A 13 6.39 -7.60 -4.18
N GLY A 14 6.75 -6.77 -5.17
CA GLY A 14 6.95 -7.15 -6.57
C GLY A 14 5.67 -7.16 -7.41
N SER A 15 4.51 -6.90 -6.79
CA SER A 15 3.25 -6.83 -7.53
C SER A 15 3.19 -5.61 -8.45
N ARG A 16 2.61 -5.82 -9.63
CA ARG A 16 2.29 -4.75 -10.59
C ARG A 16 0.80 -4.42 -10.49
N ILE A 17 0.45 -3.28 -9.91
CA ILE A 17 -0.92 -2.89 -9.57
C ILE A 17 -1.39 -1.76 -10.47
N ARG A 18 -2.60 -1.90 -11.03
CA ARG A 18 -3.20 -0.94 -11.96
C ARG A 18 -3.52 0.37 -11.23
N LEU A 19 -3.14 1.50 -11.84
CA LEU A 19 -3.59 2.82 -11.44
C LEU A 19 -4.94 3.12 -12.08
N ARG A 20 -5.87 3.68 -11.30
CA ARG A 20 -7.12 4.24 -11.81
C ARG A 20 -6.98 5.75 -11.92
N TYR A 21 -7.30 6.26 -13.09
CA TYR A 21 -7.29 7.69 -13.39
C TYR A 21 -8.72 8.15 -13.58
N GLN A 22 -9.05 9.31 -13.00
CA GLN A 22 -10.30 10.02 -13.26
C GLN A 22 -9.97 11.49 -13.57
N PRO A 23 -10.69 12.12 -14.52
CA PRO A 23 -10.45 13.53 -14.83
C PRO A 23 -10.58 14.42 -13.59
N GLY A 24 -9.58 15.25 -13.33
CA GLY A 24 -9.57 16.18 -12.19
C GLY A 24 -9.18 15.56 -10.84
N GLU A 25 -8.96 14.25 -10.76
CA GLU A 25 -8.59 13.56 -9.52
C GLU A 25 -7.16 13.00 -9.57
N PRO A 26 -6.48 12.89 -8.41
CA PRO A 26 -5.23 12.16 -8.31
C PRO A 26 -5.39 10.68 -8.69
N PRO A 27 -4.36 10.05 -9.26
CA PRO A 27 -4.39 8.63 -9.60
C PRO A 27 -4.54 7.78 -8.34
N VAL A 28 -5.39 6.76 -8.42
CA VAL A 28 -5.70 5.88 -7.29
C VAL A 28 -5.03 4.52 -7.45
N LEU A 29 -4.31 4.08 -6.41
CA LEU A 29 -3.77 2.73 -6.29
C LEU A 29 -4.49 1.97 -5.18
N ALA A 30 -5.29 0.99 -5.56
CA ALA A 30 -5.91 0.07 -4.60
C ALA A 30 -5.00 -1.12 -4.34
N VAL A 31 -4.45 -1.20 -3.13
CA VAL A 31 -3.34 -2.11 -2.79
C VAL A 31 -3.54 -2.70 -1.41
N LYS A 32 -3.17 -3.97 -1.23
CA LYS A 32 -3.19 -4.60 0.09
C LYS A 32 -2.13 -3.98 0.99
N LEU A 33 -2.49 -3.70 2.24
CA LEU A 33 -1.60 -3.03 3.19
C LEU A 33 -0.23 -3.72 3.31
N GLN A 34 -0.22 -5.05 3.42
CA GLN A 34 1.00 -5.83 3.58
C GLN A 34 1.94 -5.82 2.36
N GLU A 35 1.47 -5.35 1.20
CA GLU A 35 2.31 -5.21 0.01
C GLU A 35 3.15 -3.92 0.02
N LEU A 36 2.84 -3.00 0.94
CA LEU A 36 3.53 -1.73 1.12
C LEU A 36 4.50 -1.72 2.30
N PHE A 37 4.66 -2.82 3.04
CA PHE A 37 5.69 -2.89 4.09
C PHE A 37 7.07 -2.59 3.50
N GLY A 38 7.88 -1.86 4.27
CA GLY A 38 9.16 -1.33 3.79
C GLY A 38 9.08 -0.06 2.94
N LEU A 39 7.88 0.35 2.48
CA LEU A 39 7.73 1.59 1.71
C LEU A 39 7.49 2.77 2.64
N ALA A 40 8.47 3.66 2.68
CA ALA A 40 8.42 4.80 3.59
C ALA A 40 7.47 5.91 3.12
N ASP A 41 7.54 6.26 1.83
CA ASP A 41 6.85 7.43 1.27
C ASP A 41 5.83 7.04 0.20
N THR A 42 4.79 7.87 0.06
CA THR A 42 3.75 7.68 -0.94
C THR A 42 4.36 7.72 -2.35
N PRO A 43 4.10 6.74 -3.22
CA PRO A 43 4.52 6.78 -4.61
C PRO A 43 4.01 8.04 -5.31
N ARG A 44 4.86 8.63 -6.15
CA ARG A 44 4.51 9.80 -6.97
C ARG A 44 4.75 9.49 -8.45
N ILE A 45 3.86 9.97 -9.31
CA ILE A 45 3.97 9.86 -10.77
C ILE A 45 4.24 11.24 -11.39
N ALA A 46 4.23 11.32 -12.73
CA ALA A 46 4.49 12.55 -13.47
C ALA A 46 5.83 13.22 -13.07
N SER A 47 6.88 12.40 -12.98
CA SER A 47 8.22 12.81 -12.51
C SER A 47 8.21 13.36 -11.07
N GLY A 48 7.46 12.71 -10.18
CA GLY A 48 7.43 13.06 -8.75
C GLY A 48 6.46 14.19 -8.38
N ARG A 49 5.70 14.72 -9.34
CA ARG A 49 4.81 15.87 -9.10
C ARG A 49 3.50 15.47 -8.45
N ILE A 50 2.90 14.37 -8.90
CA ILE A 50 1.55 13.99 -8.49
C ILE A 50 1.63 12.81 -7.51
N PRO A 51 1.23 12.99 -6.24
CA PRO A 51 1.13 11.88 -5.30
C PRO A 51 -0.03 10.96 -5.69
N VAL A 52 0.18 9.67 -5.49
CA VAL A 52 -0.84 8.65 -5.70
C VAL A 52 -1.71 8.52 -4.47
N THR A 53 -3.03 8.51 -4.66
CA THR A 53 -3.97 8.20 -3.59
C THR A 53 -3.97 6.69 -3.35
N LEU A 54 -3.54 6.27 -2.16
CA LEU A 54 -3.53 4.88 -1.75
C LEU A 54 -4.89 4.52 -1.15
N HIS A 55 -5.57 3.57 -1.76
CA HIS A 55 -6.69 2.87 -1.13
C HIS A 55 -6.11 1.61 -0.49
N LEU A 56 -5.82 1.68 0.81
CA LEU A 56 -5.25 0.59 1.58
C LEU A 56 -6.33 -0.46 1.84
N LEU A 57 -6.05 -1.69 1.44
CA LEU A 57 -6.98 -2.81 1.49
C LEU A 57 -6.52 -3.88 2.48
N SER A 58 -7.48 -4.57 3.07
CA SER A 58 -7.24 -5.79 3.83
C SER A 58 -6.84 -6.95 2.92
N PRO A 59 -6.38 -8.09 3.48
CA PRO A 59 -6.09 -9.28 2.69
C PRO A 59 -7.27 -9.75 1.82
N ALA A 60 -8.49 -9.55 2.32
CA ALA A 60 -9.75 -9.87 1.63
C ALA A 60 -10.24 -8.73 0.72
N GLN A 61 -9.37 -7.78 0.36
CA GLN A 61 -9.68 -6.65 -0.53
C GLN A 61 -10.78 -5.71 -0.01
N ARG A 62 -10.97 -5.64 1.31
CA ARG A 62 -11.90 -4.67 1.92
C ARG A 62 -11.17 -3.36 2.19
N PRO A 63 -11.78 -2.19 1.94
CA PRO A 63 -11.19 -0.90 2.28
C PRO A 63 -10.84 -0.81 3.77
N ILE A 64 -9.67 -0.26 4.08
CA ILE A 64 -9.23 0.06 5.44
C ILE A 64 -9.10 1.56 5.59
N GLN A 65 -8.27 2.18 4.74
CA GLN A 65 -7.92 3.58 4.83
C GLN A 65 -7.64 4.14 3.44
N VAL A 66 -7.96 5.41 3.22
CA VAL A 66 -7.52 6.17 2.06
C VAL A 66 -6.49 7.20 2.52
N THR A 67 -5.34 7.28 1.86
CA THR A 67 -4.29 8.25 2.22
C THR A 67 -3.44 8.68 1.03
N GLN A 68 -2.93 9.90 1.06
CA GLN A 68 -1.83 10.38 0.22
C GLN A 68 -0.54 10.61 1.02
N ASP A 69 -0.57 10.33 2.33
CA ASP A 69 0.55 10.40 3.27
C ASP A 69 0.75 9.01 3.89
N LEU A 70 1.55 8.18 3.22
CA LEU A 70 1.86 6.82 3.68
C LEU A 70 2.74 6.85 4.94
N ARG A 71 3.68 7.80 5.01
CA ARG A 71 4.56 7.99 6.17
C ARG A 71 3.74 8.28 7.42
N GLY A 72 2.89 9.30 7.37
CA GLY A 72 2.04 9.65 8.49
C GLY A 72 1.01 8.57 8.84
N PHE A 73 0.59 7.74 7.87
CA PHE A 73 -0.21 6.55 8.15
C PHE A 73 0.56 5.54 9.02
N TRP A 74 1.82 5.23 8.69
CA TRP A 74 2.64 4.32 9.49
C TRP A 74 2.89 4.86 10.91
N GLU A 75 3.16 6.15 11.04
CA GLU A 75 3.48 6.79 12.32
C GLU A 75 2.28 6.89 13.27
N ARG A 76 1.07 7.14 12.74
CA ARG A 76 -0.09 7.54 13.57
C ARG A 76 -1.24 6.54 13.54
N THR A 77 -1.50 5.90 12.40
CA THR A 77 -2.74 5.14 12.17
C THR A 77 -2.51 3.64 12.13
N TYR A 78 -1.34 3.20 11.68
CA TYR A 78 -1.06 1.77 11.49
C TYR A 78 -1.21 0.95 12.78
N ALA A 79 -0.78 1.47 13.92
CA ALA A 79 -0.83 0.73 15.19
C ALA A 79 -2.26 0.29 15.58
N GLU A 80 -3.26 1.13 15.30
CA GLU A 80 -4.67 0.84 15.56
C GLU A 80 -5.24 -0.14 14.52
N VAL A 81 -5.01 0.14 13.24
CA VAL A 81 -5.37 -0.74 12.12
C VAL A 81 -4.80 -2.15 12.31
N ARG A 82 -3.55 -2.24 12.76
CA ARG A 82 -2.86 -3.51 13.03
C ARG A 82 -3.58 -4.35 14.08
N LYS A 83 -4.09 -3.73 15.16
CA LYS A 83 -4.83 -4.45 16.22
C LYS A 83 -6.10 -5.09 15.66
N GLU A 84 -6.85 -4.35 14.85
CA GLU A 84 -8.06 -4.85 14.20
C GLU A 84 -7.75 -5.98 13.20
N LEU A 85 -6.76 -5.76 12.33
CA LEU A 85 -6.39 -6.73 11.30
C LEU A 85 -5.81 -8.01 11.89
N LYS A 86 -5.06 -7.92 13.00
CA LYS A 86 -4.53 -9.10 13.71
C LYS A 86 -5.66 -9.99 14.24
N GLY A 87 -6.75 -9.41 14.72
CA GLY A 87 -7.94 -10.15 15.14
C GLY A 87 -8.69 -10.79 13.98
N ARG A 88 -8.93 -10.04 12.89
CA ARG A 88 -9.70 -10.52 11.73
C ARG A 88 -8.92 -11.47 10.81
N TYR A 89 -7.61 -11.30 10.71
CA TYR A 89 -6.73 -12.01 9.78
C TYR A 89 -5.47 -12.53 10.50
N PRO A 90 -5.60 -13.43 11.49
CA PRO A 90 -4.49 -13.85 12.35
C PRO A 90 -3.37 -14.60 11.62
N LYS A 91 -3.65 -15.15 10.43
CA LYS A 91 -2.66 -15.89 9.61
C LYS A 91 -1.77 -14.98 8.75
N HIS A 92 -2.03 -13.68 8.71
CA HIS A 92 -1.27 -12.71 7.90
C HIS A 92 -0.20 -11.98 8.74
N PRO A 93 0.88 -11.48 8.12
CA PRO A 93 1.92 -10.75 8.83
C PRO A 93 1.46 -9.33 9.19
N TRP A 94 1.49 -9.03 10.49
CA TRP A 94 1.14 -7.72 11.06
C TRP A 94 2.27 -7.25 11.99
N PRO A 95 3.43 -6.86 11.41
CA PRO A 95 4.65 -6.54 12.14
C PRO A 95 4.44 -5.35 13.09
N ASP A 96 5.18 -5.32 14.20
CA ASP A 96 5.26 -4.12 15.04
C ASP A 96 5.99 -2.99 14.32
N ASP A 97 7.01 -3.32 13.53
CA ASP A 97 7.77 -2.41 12.69
C ASP A 97 7.40 -2.59 11.20
N PRO A 98 6.54 -1.73 10.61
CA PRO A 98 6.18 -1.81 9.19
C PRO A 98 7.29 -1.30 8.25
N TRP A 99 8.31 -0.59 8.75
CA TRP A 99 9.36 0.03 7.94
C TRP A 99 10.46 -0.94 7.53
N SER A 100 10.71 -1.97 8.34
CA SER A 100 11.69 -3.02 8.03
C SER A 100 11.06 -4.36 7.62
N ALA A 101 9.73 -4.45 7.69
CA ALA A 101 9.02 -5.68 7.39
C ALA A 101 9.07 -6.07 5.91
N ILE A 102 9.16 -7.37 5.67
CA ILE A 102 9.18 -7.93 4.31
C ILE A 102 7.79 -7.80 3.68
N PRO A 103 7.66 -7.08 2.55
CA PRO A 103 6.39 -6.95 1.85
C PRO A 103 5.97 -8.27 1.21
N THR A 104 4.67 -8.59 1.24
CA THR A 104 4.15 -9.83 0.66
C THR A 104 2.73 -9.69 0.17
N ARG A 105 2.41 -10.31 -0.97
CA ARG A 105 1.03 -10.48 -1.44
C ARG A 105 0.32 -11.68 -0.78
N ARG A 106 1.10 -12.59 -0.19
CA ARG A 106 0.64 -13.91 0.27
C ARG A 106 0.23 -13.87 1.74
N VAL A 107 -0.47 -14.93 2.17
CA VAL A 107 -0.85 -15.13 3.58
C VAL A 107 0.39 -15.34 4.46
N ARG A 108 1.35 -16.14 3.97
CA ARG A 108 2.67 -16.31 4.57
C ARG A 108 3.75 -15.81 3.61
N PRO A 109 4.70 -14.98 4.03
CA PRO A 109 5.89 -14.70 3.24
C PRO A 109 6.61 -16.04 2.98
N ALA A 110 7.17 -16.23 1.78
CA ALA A 110 8.07 -17.35 1.58
C ALA A 110 9.32 -17.08 2.42
N GLU A 111 9.72 -18.01 3.28
CA GLU A 111 11.07 -18.01 3.85
C GLU A 111 12.05 -18.05 2.67
N LYS A 112 13.03 -17.15 2.70
CA LYS A 112 14.16 -17.18 1.75
C LYS A 112 15.18 -18.19 2.22
#